data_AF-A0A963M3L8-F1
#
_entry.id   AF-A0A963M3L8-F1
#
_cell.length_a   1.000
_cell.length_b   1.000
_cell.length_c   1.000
_cell.angle_alpha   90.00
_cell.angle_beta   90.00
_cell.angle_gamma   90.00
#
_symmetry.space_group_name_H-M   'P 1'
#
loop_
_entity.id
_entity.type
_entity.pdbx_description
1 polymer ?
#
loop_
_entity_poly.entity_id
_entity_poly.type
_entity_poly.pdbx_seq_one_letter_code
_entity_poly.pdbx_strand_id
1 'polypeptide(L)'
;AILSANYISKRLARNSPTLYASANGHGAHDCILDLRHLKETSGVMAEDVAKRLADYGFHAPTLSFPVANTLMVEPTESETREELDRFIDAMIAIREEIRRIERGEWPQDDNPLKNAPHTAGSLLAADWPHPYPREVGGALAGRLPGSVKYWPPVGRVDNVYGDRNLFCSCVPVEELA
;
A
#
# COMPACT_ATOMS: atom_id res chain seq x y z
N ALA A 1 -22.05 -2.39 -5.01
CA ALA A 1 -21.00 -2.54 -3.98
C ALA A 1 -20.89 -3.95 -3.36
N ILE A 2 -21.97 -4.56 -2.83
CA ILE A 2 -21.89 -5.80 -2.01
C ILE A 2 -21.14 -6.97 -2.68
N LEU A 3 -21.47 -7.28 -3.93
CA LEU A 3 -20.81 -8.36 -4.68
C LEU A 3 -19.30 -8.11 -4.81
N SER A 4 -18.92 -6.89 -5.20
CA SER A 4 -17.54 -6.48 -5.41
C SER A 4 -16.71 -6.59 -4.14
N ALA A 5 -17.24 -6.14 -3.00
CA ALA A 5 -16.54 -6.23 -1.71
C ALA A 5 -16.32 -7.69 -1.27
N ASN A 6 -17.35 -8.52 -1.42
CA ASN A 6 -17.24 -9.94 -1.12
C ASN A 6 -16.30 -10.68 -2.08
N TYR A 7 -16.23 -10.25 -3.35
CA TYR A 7 -15.26 -10.77 -4.31
C TYR A 7 -13.82 -10.49 -3.87
N ILE A 8 -13.50 -9.23 -3.50
CA ILE A 8 -12.18 -8.84 -2.97
C ILE A 8 -11.85 -9.64 -1.72
N SER A 9 -12.77 -9.64 -0.73
CA SER A 9 -12.61 -10.39 0.53
C SER A 9 -12.27 -11.85 0.27
N LYS A 10 -12.98 -12.50 -0.65
CA LYS A 10 -12.77 -13.94 -0.90
C LYS A 10 -11.46 -14.23 -1.62
N ARG A 11 -11.05 -13.36 -2.55
CA ARG A 11 -9.78 -13.49 -3.28
C ARG A 11 -8.57 -13.22 -2.40
N LEU A 12 -8.69 -12.33 -1.41
CA LEU A 12 -7.60 -11.97 -0.49
C LEU A 12 -7.55 -12.80 0.79
N ALA A 13 -8.51 -13.68 1.05
CA ALA A 13 -8.65 -14.39 2.33
C ALA A 13 -7.38 -15.13 2.82
N ARG A 14 -6.52 -15.62 1.92
CA ARG A 14 -5.25 -16.31 2.28
C ARG A 14 -4.10 -15.35 2.59
N ASN A 15 -4.16 -14.12 2.10
CA ASN A 15 -3.07 -13.15 2.13
C ASN A 15 -3.34 -12.05 3.16
N SER A 16 -4.60 -11.63 3.28
CA SER A 16 -5.09 -10.59 4.18
C SER A 16 -6.54 -10.93 4.56
N PRO A 17 -6.75 -11.77 5.58
CA PRO A 17 -8.08 -12.27 5.92
C PRO A 17 -9.01 -11.12 6.34
N THR A 18 -10.29 -11.27 6.03
CA THR A 18 -11.31 -10.30 6.46
C THR A 18 -11.57 -10.44 7.95
N LEU A 19 -11.47 -9.33 8.68
CA LEU A 19 -11.55 -9.29 10.14
C LEU A 19 -12.95 -9.59 10.69
N TYR A 20 -13.98 -9.05 10.05
CA TYR A 20 -15.37 -9.25 10.44
C TYR A 20 -16.19 -9.72 9.25
N ALA A 21 -16.96 -10.79 9.46
CA ALA A 21 -17.89 -11.33 8.48
C ALA A 21 -19.17 -11.80 9.18
N SER A 22 -20.27 -11.85 8.43
CA SER A 22 -21.51 -12.47 8.89
C SER A 22 -21.34 -13.97 9.18
N ALA A 23 -22.35 -14.60 9.79
CA ALA A 23 -22.35 -16.04 10.05
C ALA A 23 -22.13 -16.91 8.80
N ASN A 24 -22.50 -16.39 7.62
CA ASN A 24 -22.31 -17.04 6.34
C ASN A 24 -20.97 -16.68 5.65
N GLY A 25 -20.08 -15.95 6.35
CA GLY A 25 -18.76 -15.59 5.85
C GLY A 25 -18.74 -14.44 4.84
N HIS A 26 -19.78 -13.61 4.78
CA HIS A 26 -19.90 -12.48 3.85
C HIS A 26 -19.86 -11.13 4.58
N GLY A 27 -19.22 -10.13 3.96
CA GLY A 27 -19.29 -8.72 4.34
C GLY A 27 -20.47 -8.00 3.67
N ALA A 28 -20.59 -6.70 3.92
CA ALA A 28 -21.61 -5.85 3.31
C ALA A 28 -21.06 -5.22 2.01
N HIS A 29 -21.08 -3.89 1.90
CA HIS A 29 -20.57 -3.13 0.76
C HIS A 29 -19.05 -2.88 0.85
N ASP A 30 -18.44 -3.28 1.97
CA ASP A 30 -17.02 -3.14 2.30
C ASP A 30 -16.47 -4.43 2.95
N CYS A 31 -15.15 -4.46 3.17
CA CYS A 31 -14.49 -5.46 4.00
C CYS A 31 -13.26 -4.87 4.71
N ILE A 32 -12.97 -5.32 5.93
CA ILE A 32 -11.79 -4.91 6.69
C ILE A 32 -10.73 -6.01 6.58
N LEU A 33 -9.58 -5.69 6.00
CA LEU A 33 -8.44 -6.59 5.85
C LEU A 33 -7.56 -6.53 7.10
N ASP A 34 -7.37 -7.67 7.76
CA ASP A 34 -6.54 -7.76 8.97
C ASP A 34 -5.05 -7.89 8.63
N LEU A 35 -4.31 -6.81 8.85
CA LEU A 35 -2.86 -6.72 8.61
C LEU A 35 -2.06 -6.67 9.92
N ARG A 36 -2.71 -6.79 11.08
CA ARG A 36 -2.08 -6.47 12.38
C ARG A 36 -0.90 -7.38 12.70
N HIS A 37 -1.01 -8.66 12.33
CA HIS A 37 0.02 -9.67 12.52
C HIS A 37 1.34 -9.36 11.79
N LEU A 38 1.31 -8.57 10.72
CA LEU A 38 2.49 -8.28 9.91
C LEU A 38 3.54 -7.47 10.67
N LYS A 39 3.13 -6.69 11.68
CA LYS A 39 4.05 -5.93 12.53
C LYS A 39 5.01 -6.86 13.26
N GLU A 40 4.48 -7.93 13.84
CA GLU A 40 5.26 -8.87 14.65
C GLU A 40 6.13 -9.77 13.76
N THR A 41 5.63 -10.17 12.58
CA THR A 41 6.36 -11.10 11.70
C THR A 41 7.39 -10.42 10.82
N SER A 42 7.21 -9.15 10.47
CA SER A 42 8.04 -8.46 9.47
C SER A 42 8.39 -7.01 9.80
N GLY A 43 7.83 -6.44 10.87
CA GLY A 43 7.96 -5.00 11.17
C GLY A 43 7.08 -4.10 10.29
N VAL A 44 6.28 -4.67 9.38
CA VAL A 44 5.41 -3.93 8.45
C VAL A 44 4.11 -3.53 9.12
N MET A 45 3.71 -2.27 8.92
CA MET A 45 2.45 -1.70 9.38
C MET A 45 1.47 -1.53 8.20
N ALA A 46 0.18 -1.37 8.48
CA ALA A 46 -0.83 -1.07 7.47
C ALA A 46 -0.54 0.24 6.72
N GLU A 47 0.13 1.20 7.37
CA GLU A 47 0.61 2.42 6.70
C GLU A 47 1.65 2.12 5.62
N ASP A 48 2.57 1.18 5.86
CA ASP A 48 3.56 0.79 4.86
C ASP A 48 2.88 0.18 3.62
N VAL A 49 1.87 -0.67 3.83
CA VAL A 49 1.04 -1.22 2.74
C VAL A 49 0.29 -0.12 2.01
N ALA A 50 -0.28 0.85 2.73
CA ALA A 50 -0.98 1.99 2.16
C ALA A 50 -0.06 2.84 1.26
N LYS A 51 1.17 3.13 1.70
CA LYS A 51 2.17 3.84 0.88
C LYS A 51 2.63 2.99 -0.29
N ARG A 52 2.81 1.69 -0.09
CA ARG A 52 3.24 0.76 -1.14
C ARG A 52 2.22 0.64 -2.27
N LEU A 53 0.92 0.67 -1.97
CA LEU A 53 -0.14 0.69 -2.98
C LEU A 53 -0.02 1.86 -3.97
N ALA A 54 0.52 3.00 -3.54
CA ALA A 54 0.76 4.14 -4.43
C ALA A 54 1.77 3.80 -5.54
N ASP A 55 2.78 2.97 -5.26
CA ASP A 55 3.72 2.51 -6.28
C ASP A 55 3.04 1.64 -7.33
N TYR A 56 2.04 0.86 -6.91
CA TYR A 56 1.17 0.04 -7.76
C TYR A 56 0.05 0.85 -8.46
N GLY A 57 -0.02 2.16 -8.23
CA GLY A 57 -0.98 3.05 -8.89
C GLY A 57 -2.34 3.15 -8.20
N PHE A 58 -2.45 2.69 -6.94
CA PHE A 58 -3.69 2.77 -6.16
C PHE A 58 -3.59 3.82 -5.07
N HIS A 59 -4.66 4.58 -4.89
CA HIS A 59 -4.89 5.27 -3.63
C HIS A 59 -5.18 4.22 -2.55
N ALA A 60 -4.65 4.42 -1.35
CA ALA A 60 -4.88 3.51 -0.25
C ALA A 60 -6.38 3.48 0.16
N PRO A 61 -6.91 2.32 0.58
CA PRO A 61 -8.19 2.24 1.28
C PRO A 61 -8.14 3.00 2.62
N THR A 62 -9.27 3.07 3.32
CA THR A 62 -9.33 3.68 4.65
C THR A 62 -8.36 2.97 5.60
N LEU A 63 -7.42 3.73 6.17
CA LEU A 63 -6.34 3.24 7.00
C LEU A 63 -6.68 3.36 8.49
N SER A 64 -6.46 2.28 9.25
CA SER A 64 -6.52 2.25 10.73
C SER A 64 -7.87 2.67 11.33
N PHE A 65 -8.95 2.57 10.58
CA PHE A 65 -10.32 2.78 11.05
C PHE A 65 -11.27 1.76 10.41
N PRO A 66 -12.23 1.17 11.16
CA PRO A 66 -12.52 1.39 12.57
C PRO A 66 -11.56 0.68 13.55
N VAL A 67 -10.64 -0.14 13.03
CA VAL A 67 -9.66 -0.88 13.83
C VAL A 67 -8.26 -0.39 13.48
N ALA A 68 -7.44 -0.12 14.50
CA ALA A 68 -6.06 0.32 14.28
C ALA A 68 -5.25 -0.73 13.52
N ASN A 69 -4.38 -0.26 12.62
CA ASN A 69 -3.47 -1.10 11.84
C ASN A 69 -4.18 -2.13 10.92
N THR A 70 -5.33 -1.75 10.36
CA THR A 70 -6.05 -2.49 9.31
C THR A 70 -6.32 -1.59 8.10
N LEU A 71 -6.82 -2.18 7.02
CA LEU A 71 -7.35 -1.45 5.86
C LEU A 71 -8.82 -1.80 5.64
N MET A 72 -9.69 -0.81 5.53
CA MET A 72 -11.10 -0.99 5.16
C MET A 72 -11.29 -0.65 3.68
N VAL A 73 -11.76 -1.62 2.90
CA VAL A 73 -11.86 -1.56 1.44
C VAL A 73 -13.33 -1.55 1.02
N GLU A 74 -13.73 -0.51 0.29
CA GLU A 74 -15.06 -0.36 -0.30
C GLU A 74 -14.91 -0.09 -1.82
N PRO A 75 -15.14 -1.08 -2.70
CA PRO A 75 -14.94 -0.91 -4.14
C PRO A 75 -16.09 -0.23 -4.87
N THR A 76 -17.23 0.00 -4.21
CA THR A 76 -18.50 0.42 -4.84
C THR A 76 -19.01 -0.55 -5.93
N GLU A 77 -20.12 -0.23 -6.60
CA GLU A 77 -20.62 -0.96 -7.78
C GLU A 77 -20.02 -0.47 -9.11
N SER A 78 -19.38 0.70 -9.12
CA SER A 78 -18.99 1.36 -10.37
C SER A 78 -17.70 0.79 -10.94
N GLU A 79 -16.86 0.18 -10.10
CA GLU A 79 -15.58 -0.37 -10.53
C GLU A 79 -15.75 -1.68 -11.30
N THR A 80 -15.06 -1.77 -12.43
CA THR A 80 -15.05 -2.97 -13.27
C THR A 80 -14.37 -4.13 -12.56
N ARG A 81 -14.70 -5.37 -12.93
CA ARG A 81 -14.05 -6.55 -12.36
C ARG A 81 -12.54 -6.52 -12.59
N GLU A 82 -12.12 -6.05 -13.75
CA GLU A 82 -10.72 -5.85 -14.12
C GLU A 82 -10.01 -4.94 -13.11
N GLU A 83 -10.66 -3.85 -12.68
CA GLU A 83 -10.11 -2.96 -11.65
C GLU A 83 -9.98 -3.66 -10.29
N LEU A 84 -10.99 -4.43 -9.89
CA LEU A 84 -10.94 -5.21 -8.66
C LEU A 84 -9.80 -6.23 -8.70
N ASP A 85 -9.64 -6.92 -9.83
CA ASP A 85 -8.56 -7.88 -10.04
C ASP A 85 -7.18 -7.19 -9.98
N ARG A 86 -7.02 -5.99 -10.55
CA ARG A 86 -5.78 -5.20 -10.40
C ARG A 86 -5.47 -4.88 -8.94
N PHE A 87 -6.45 -4.43 -8.16
CA PHE A 87 -6.25 -4.14 -6.74
C PHE A 87 -5.90 -5.42 -5.95
N ILE A 88 -6.59 -6.53 -6.22
CA ILE A 88 -6.33 -7.83 -5.60
C ILE A 88 -4.90 -8.29 -5.90
N ASP A 89 -4.46 -8.21 -7.15
CA ASP A 89 -3.14 -8.64 -7.56
C ASP A 89 -2.04 -7.76 -6.94
N ALA A 90 -2.27 -6.44 -6.83
CA ALA A 90 -1.37 -5.54 -6.09
C ALA A 90 -1.24 -5.95 -4.61
N MET A 91 -2.36 -6.23 -3.94
CA MET A 91 -2.35 -6.70 -2.54
C MET A 91 -1.64 -8.05 -2.37
N ILE A 92 -1.80 -8.97 -3.34
CA ILE A 92 -1.11 -10.26 -3.33
C ILE A 92 0.39 -10.08 -3.54
N ALA A 93 0.81 -9.21 -4.48
CA ALA A 93 2.20 -8.89 -4.73
C ALA A 93 2.86 -8.27 -3.49
N ILE A 94 2.19 -7.30 -2.87
CA ILE A 94 2.64 -6.69 -1.60
C ILE A 94 2.76 -7.76 -0.50
N ARG A 95 1.82 -8.70 -0.39
CA ARG A 95 1.95 -9.78 0.59
C ARG A 95 3.19 -10.65 0.34
N GLU A 96 3.56 -10.91 -0.90
CA GLU A 96 4.80 -11.65 -1.21
C GLU A 96 6.05 -10.83 -0.90
N GLU A 97 6.05 -9.52 -1.17
CA GLU A 97 7.13 -8.63 -0.72
C GLU A 97 7.32 -8.71 0.81
N ILE A 98 6.22 -8.74 1.56
CA ILE A 98 6.27 -8.94 3.02
C ILE A 98 6.83 -10.32 3.38
N ARG A 99 6.49 -11.39 2.64
CA ARG A 99 7.08 -12.73 2.87
C ARG A 99 8.59 -12.72 2.71
N ARG A 100 9.12 -11.93 1.78
CA ARG A 100 10.57 -11.80 1.59
C ARG A 100 11.25 -11.17 2.81
N ILE A 101 10.59 -10.22 3.46
CA ILE A 101 11.04 -9.65 4.74
C ILE A 101 10.93 -10.71 5.86
N GLU A 102 9.82 -11.44 5.95
CA GLU A 102 9.63 -12.54 6.94
C GLU A 102 10.69 -13.65 6.78
N ARG A 103 11.14 -13.92 5.55
CA ARG A 103 12.21 -14.88 5.23
C ARG A 103 13.63 -14.31 5.41
N GLY A 104 13.77 -13.03 5.74
CA GLY A 104 15.06 -12.36 5.91
C GLY A 104 15.81 -12.09 4.60
N GLU A 105 15.15 -12.17 3.45
CA GLU A 105 15.77 -11.82 2.15
C GLU A 105 15.99 -10.31 2.01
N TRP A 106 15.14 -9.51 2.66
CA TRP A 106 15.27 -8.06 2.75
C TRP A 106 15.33 -7.61 4.20
N PRO A 107 16.18 -6.62 4.53
CA PRO A 107 16.19 -5.99 5.84
C PRO A 107 14.82 -5.44 6.23
N GLN A 108 14.49 -5.46 7.52
CA GLN A 108 13.22 -4.94 8.03
C GLN A 108 13.11 -3.41 7.92
N ASP A 109 14.25 -2.73 7.91
CA ASP A 109 14.40 -1.27 7.85
C ASP A 109 14.68 -0.74 6.44
N ASP A 110 15.20 -1.55 5.53
CA ASP A 110 15.44 -1.17 4.13
C ASP A 110 14.83 -2.18 3.13
N ASN A 111 13.60 -1.89 2.70
CA ASN A 111 12.82 -2.72 1.78
C ASN A 111 11.80 -1.86 1.01
N PRO A 112 11.13 -2.38 -0.03
CA PRO A 112 10.18 -1.59 -0.82
C PRO A 112 9.02 -1.01 0.01
N LEU A 113 8.56 -1.69 1.06
CA LEU A 113 7.46 -1.22 1.88
C LEU A 113 7.85 -0.05 2.79
N LYS A 114 9.06 -0.06 3.35
CA LYS A 114 9.57 1.03 4.20
C LYS A 114 9.95 2.27 3.41
N ASN A 115 10.46 2.07 2.20
CA ASN A 115 10.88 3.17 1.32
C ASN A 115 9.76 3.70 0.42
N ALA A 116 8.59 3.04 0.38
CA ALA A 116 7.44 3.55 -0.36
C ALA A 116 6.89 4.85 0.24
N PRO A 117 6.36 5.77 -0.59
CA PRO A 117 6.27 5.66 -2.05
C PRO A 117 7.57 6.08 -2.78
N HIS A 118 7.80 5.51 -3.95
CA HIS A 118 8.96 5.79 -4.80
C HIS A 118 8.62 6.84 -5.86
N THR A 119 9.29 7.99 -5.80
CA THR A 119 9.14 9.05 -6.79
C THR A 119 9.91 8.73 -8.07
N ALA A 120 9.59 9.41 -9.17
CA ALA A 120 10.40 9.30 -10.39
C ALA A 120 11.87 9.70 -10.12
N GLY A 121 12.08 10.75 -9.32
CA GLY A 121 13.42 11.22 -8.95
C GLY A 121 14.23 10.21 -8.16
N SER A 122 13.61 9.48 -7.21
CA SER A 122 14.33 8.47 -6.42
C SER A 122 14.75 7.27 -7.27
N LEU A 123 13.90 6.82 -8.21
CA LEU A 123 14.24 5.71 -9.10
C LEU A 123 15.27 6.07 -10.18
N LEU A 124 15.25 7.31 -10.66
CA LEU A 124 16.18 7.80 -11.70
C LEU A 124 17.52 8.31 -11.15
N ALA A 125 17.69 8.32 -9.82
CA ALA A 125 18.96 8.65 -9.19
C ALA A 125 20.08 7.71 -9.71
N ALA A 126 21.29 8.25 -9.89
CA ALA A 126 22.44 7.51 -10.41
C ALA A 126 22.81 6.33 -9.49
N ASP A 127 22.89 6.60 -8.19
CA ASP A 127 23.14 5.60 -7.16
C ASP A 127 21.84 4.96 -6.69
N TRP A 128 21.90 3.66 -6.37
CA TRP A 128 20.76 2.91 -5.83
C TRP A 128 21.22 2.00 -4.69
N PRO A 129 21.33 2.54 -3.47
CA PRO A 129 21.90 1.85 -2.33
C PRO A 129 20.85 0.97 -1.60
N HIS A 130 19.93 0.34 -2.34
CA HIS A 130 18.88 -0.50 -1.77
C HIS A 130 19.07 -1.99 -2.12
N PRO A 131 18.69 -2.94 -1.24
CA PRO A 131 18.84 -4.38 -1.44
C PRO A 131 17.79 -4.99 -2.38
N TYR A 132 16.99 -4.16 -3.05
CA TYR A 132 15.98 -4.56 -4.01
C TYR A 132 16.16 -3.77 -5.31
N PRO A 133 15.83 -4.33 -6.49
CA PRO A 133 15.96 -3.61 -7.76
C PRO A 133 15.05 -2.39 -7.88
N ARG A 134 15.47 -1.38 -8.67
CA ARG A 134 14.65 -0.20 -9.02
C ARG A 134 13.28 -0.58 -9.60
N GLU A 135 13.24 -1.63 -10.42
CA GLU A 135 11.99 -2.14 -11.01
C GLU A 135 11.02 -2.65 -9.95
N VAL A 136 11.53 -3.22 -8.84
CA VAL A 136 10.71 -3.58 -7.69
C VAL A 136 10.26 -2.31 -6.98
N GLY A 137 11.16 -1.37 -6.70
CA GLY A 137 10.81 -0.07 -6.08
C GLY A 137 9.68 0.64 -6.83
N GLY A 138 9.79 0.76 -8.15
CA GLY A 138 8.75 1.36 -8.99
C GLY A 138 7.52 0.51 -9.27
N ALA A 139 7.41 -0.71 -8.72
CA ALA A 139 6.38 -1.69 -9.05
C ALA A 139 6.23 -1.91 -10.58
N LEU A 140 7.37 -1.87 -11.28
CA LEU A 140 7.49 -2.08 -12.73
C LEU A 140 7.67 -3.56 -13.06
N ALA A 141 8.35 -4.30 -12.18
CA ALA A 141 8.43 -5.74 -12.25
C ALA A 141 7.04 -6.35 -11.95
N GLY A 142 6.44 -7.02 -12.93
CA GLY A 142 5.10 -7.59 -12.78
C GLY A 142 3.97 -6.57 -12.94
N ARG A 143 4.22 -5.48 -13.68
CA ARG A 143 3.22 -4.45 -14.02
C ARG A 143 1.89 -5.08 -14.39
N LEU A 144 0.84 -4.75 -13.64
CA LEU A 144 -0.50 -5.28 -13.87
C LEU A 144 -0.96 -4.94 -15.30
N PRO A 145 -1.51 -5.89 -16.07
CA PRO A 145 -2.03 -5.62 -17.40
C PRO A 145 -2.97 -4.42 -17.40
N GLY A 146 -2.77 -3.49 -18.35
CA GLY A 146 -3.58 -2.28 -18.48
C GLY A 146 -3.28 -1.17 -17.46
N SER A 147 -2.27 -1.30 -16.59
CA SER A 147 -1.88 -0.21 -15.70
C SER A 147 -1.05 0.87 -16.41
N VAL A 148 -1.35 2.13 -16.11
CA VAL A 148 -0.53 3.29 -16.46
C VAL A 148 0.25 3.69 -15.22
N LYS A 149 1.53 4.07 -15.38
CA LYS A 149 2.36 4.43 -14.22
C LYS A 149 1.95 5.82 -13.78
N TYR A 150 1.34 5.91 -12.61
CA TYR A 150 1.23 7.16 -11.88
C TYR A 150 2.46 7.31 -10.98
N TRP A 151 3.07 8.50 -10.98
CA TRP A 151 4.25 8.79 -10.18
C TRP A 151 3.85 9.53 -8.90
N PRO A 152 4.14 8.98 -7.71
CA PRO A 152 4.08 9.75 -6.48
C PRO A 152 4.93 11.02 -6.61
N PRO A 153 4.35 12.22 -6.38
CA PRO A 153 5.07 13.48 -6.59
C PRO A 153 6.13 13.75 -5.52
N VAL A 154 5.96 13.15 -4.33
CA VAL A 154 6.87 13.26 -3.18
C VAL A 154 7.06 11.90 -2.52
N GLY A 155 8.14 11.76 -1.75
CA GLY A 155 8.38 10.58 -0.91
C GLY A 155 7.43 10.52 0.28
N ARG A 156 7.75 9.65 1.24
CA ARG A 156 6.95 9.50 2.46
C ARG A 156 6.99 10.80 3.28
N VAL A 157 5.80 11.30 3.63
CA VAL A 157 5.63 12.51 4.45
C VAL A 157 6.05 12.22 5.90
N ASP A 158 6.81 13.13 6.49
CA ASP A 158 7.11 13.13 7.93
C ASP A 158 5.99 13.88 8.69
N ASN A 159 5.03 13.10 9.20
CA ASN A 159 3.89 13.64 9.94
C ASN A 159 4.34 14.32 11.24
N VAL A 160 5.32 13.74 11.95
CA VAL A 160 5.77 14.24 13.26
C VAL A 160 6.49 15.58 13.12
N TYR A 161 7.30 15.73 12.07
CA TYR A 161 7.95 17.01 11.78
C TYR A 161 6.92 18.11 11.51
N GLY A 162 5.89 17.83 10.71
CA GLY A 162 4.84 18.80 10.39
C GLY A 162 4.10 19.29 11.64
N ASP A 163 3.73 18.38 12.54
CA ASP A 163 3.06 18.74 13.79
C ASP A 163 3.95 19.56 14.74
N ARG A 164 5.27 19.33 14.71
CA ARG A 164 6.26 20.05 15.53
C ARG A 164 6.66 21.40 14.94
N ASN A 165 6.54 21.57 13.62
CA ASN A 165 6.94 22.77 12.88
C ASN A 165 5.75 23.28 12.08
N LEU A 166 4.75 23.79 12.79
CA LEU A 166 3.46 24.16 12.20
C LEU A 166 3.60 25.39 11.29
N PHE A 167 3.51 25.16 9.99
CA PHE A 167 3.43 26.20 8.96
C PHE A 167 2.17 25.99 8.12
N CYS A 168 1.20 26.91 8.25
CA CYS A 168 -0.11 26.81 7.59
C CYS A 168 -0.34 27.93 6.55
N SER A 169 0.73 28.60 6.12
CA SER A 169 0.75 29.58 5.04
C SER A 169 1.80 29.20 4.01
N CYS A 170 1.74 29.81 2.82
CA CYS A 170 2.80 29.62 1.83
C CYS A 170 4.14 30.02 2.44
N VAL A 171 5.15 29.16 2.30
CA VAL A 171 6.54 29.55 2.54
C VAL A 171 6.98 30.54 1.46
N PRO A 172 7.82 31.53 1.79
CA PRO A 172 8.40 32.42 0.79
C PRO A 172 9.09 31.59 -0.31
N VAL A 173 8.88 31.94 -1.57
CA VAL A 173 9.45 31.20 -2.71
C VAL A 173 10.98 31.23 -2.67
N GLU A 174 11.56 32.28 -2.07
CA GLU A 174 13.01 32.38 -1.85
C GLU A 174 13.58 31.30 -0.93
N GLU A 175 12.77 30.69 -0.05
CA GLU A 175 13.19 29.62 0.86
C GLU A 175 13.13 28.22 0.23
N LEU A 176 12.56 28.10 -0.99
CA LEU A 176 12.43 26.84 -1.74
C LEU A 176 13.44 26.69 -2.90
N ALA A 177 14.28 27.71 -3.14
CA ALA A 177 15.30 27.76 -4.19
C ALA A 177 16.66 27.26 -3.70
#